data_AF-A0A1V5HMA0-F1
#
_entry.id   AF-A0A1V5HMA0-F1
#
_cell.length_a   1.000
_cell.length_b   1.000
_cell.length_c   1.000
_cell.angle_alpha   90.00
_cell.angle_beta   90.00
_cell.angle_gamma   90.00
#
_symmetry.space_group_name_H-M   'P 1'
#
loop_
_entity.id
_entity.type
_entity.pdbx_description
1 polymer ?
#
loop_
_entity_poly.entity_id
_entity_poly.type
_entity_poly.pdbx_seq_one_letter_code
_entity_poly.pdbx_strand_id
1 'polypeptide(L)'
;MKRIIAFVTTQNQEVAVEIINVFTTGDGRKIATVEALPIDGKEIRPFTQYTHGGPCQSSDARISIAALKNIAIAVELPVTLAAEVGSL
;
A
#
# COMPACT_ATOMS: atom_id res chain seq x y z
N MET A 1 -8.06 9.09 -11.02
CA MET A 1 -8.80 7.82 -10.82
C MET A 1 -9.23 7.68 -9.35
N LYS A 2 -10.21 6.83 -9.02
CA LYS A 2 -10.56 6.54 -7.61
C LYS A 2 -9.55 5.52 -7.07
N ARG A 3 -8.80 5.89 -6.03
CA ARG A 3 -7.86 5.01 -5.32
C ARG A 3 -8.57 4.46 -4.08
N ILE A 4 -8.46 3.17 -3.81
CA ILE A 4 -9.03 2.60 -2.59
C ILE A 4 -7.88 2.50 -1.58
N ILE A 5 -7.97 3.28 -0.50
CA ILE A 5 -6.93 3.34 0.53
C ILE A 5 -7.40 2.55 1.74
N ALA A 6 -6.47 1.83 2.35
CA ALA A 6 -6.67 1.14 3.61
C ALA A 6 -5.42 1.30 4.48
N PHE A 7 -5.51 0.83 5.72
CA PHE A 7 -4.37 0.73 6.62
C PHE A 7 -4.10 -0.71 6.97
N VAL A 8 -2.83 -1.06 7.09
CA VAL A 8 -2.39 -2.36 7.61
C VAL A 8 -1.35 -2.16 8.69
N THR A 9 -1.42 -2.99 9.73
CA THR A 9 -0.39 -3.01 10.76
C THR A 9 0.72 -3.99 10.36
N THR A 10 1.93 -3.50 10.20
CA THR A 10 3.14 -4.29 9.92
C THR A 10 4.27 -3.79 10.82
N GLN A 11 5.06 -4.69 11.40
CA GLN A 11 6.19 -4.34 12.28
C GLN A 11 5.82 -3.32 13.39
N ASN A 12 4.64 -3.49 14.01
CA ASN A 12 4.06 -2.59 15.02
C ASN A 12 3.81 -1.14 14.54
N GLN A 13 3.80 -0.91 13.23
CA GLN A 13 3.49 0.38 12.62
C GLN A 13 2.23 0.27 11.76
N GLU A 14 1.43 1.33 11.74
CA GLU A 14 0.31 1.43 10.82
C GLU A 14 0.79 2.05 9.50
N VAL A 15 0.58 1.33 8.41
CA VAL A 15 1.02 1.69 7.07
C VAL A 15 -0.21 1.92 6.20
N ALA A 16 -0.26 3.09 5.56
CA ALA A 16 -1.27 3.38 4.55
C ALA A 16 -0.94 2.65 3.25
N VAL A 17 -1.93 1.97 2.68
CA VAL A 17 -1.79 1.16 1.47
C VAL A 17 -2.90 1.48 0.48
N GLU A 18 -2.59 1.37 -0.80
CA GLU A 18 -3.57 1.32 -1.87
C GLU A 18 -3.93 -0.13 -2.18
N ILE A 19 -5.23 -0.42 -2.33
CA ILE A 19 -5.73 -1.71 -2.82
C ILE A 19 -5.70 -1.68 -4.35
N ILE A 20 -4.76 -2.41 -4.94
CA ILE A 20 -4.59 -2.52 -6.39
C ILE A 20 -5.62 -3.50 -6.98
N ASN A 21 -5.81 -4.64 -6.30
CA ASN A 21 -6.71 -5.68 -6.78
C ASN A 21 -7.28 -6.50 -5.62
N VAL A 22 -8.41 -7.15 -5.83
CA VAL A 22 -9.02 -8.08 -4.89
C VAL A 22 -9.37 -9.37 -5.61
N PHE A 23 -8.91 -10.51 -5.11
CA PHE A 23 -9.28 -11.83 -5.59
C PHE A 23 -9.92 -12.67 -4.49
N THR A 24 -10.72 -13.65 -4.90
CA THR A 24 -11.34 -14.62 -4.00
C THR A 24 -10.64 -15.96 -4.16
N THR A 25 -10.17 -16.54 -3.05
CA THR A 25 -9.53 -17.86 -3.04
C THR A 25 -10.56 -18.98 -3.15
N GLY A 26 -10.12 -20.21 -3.43
CA GLY A 26 -11.01 -21.37 -3.54
C GLY A 26 -11.80 -21.69 -2.27
N ASP A 27 -11.27 -21.31 -1.10
CA ASP A 27 -11.94 -21.40 0.21
C ASP A 27 -12.83 -20.18 0.53
N GLY A 28 -13.05 -19.27 -0.43
CA GLY A 28 -13.96 -18.14 -0.32
C GLY A 28 -13.40 -16.90 0.38
N ARG A 29 -12.11 -16.89 0.77
CA ARG A 29 -11.49 -15.73 1.40
C ARG A 29 -11.17 -14.65 0.37
N LYS A 30 -11.39 -13.39 0.74
CA LYS A 30 -11.01 -12.24 -0.10
C LYS A 30 -9.63 -11.76 0.27
N ILE A 31 -8.72 -11.79 -0.70
CA ILE A 31 -7.34 -11.34 -0.57
C ILE A 31 -7.16 -10.11 -1.47
N ALA A 32 -6.68 -9.03 -0.87
CA ALA A 32 -6.29 -7.82 -1.57
C ALA A 32 -4.80 -7.88 -1.91
N THR A 33 -4.45 -7.53 -3.14
CA THR A 33 -3.10 -7.05 -3.46
C THR A 33 -3.04 -5.58 -3.11
N VAL A 34 -2.10 -5.22 -2.24
CA VAL A 34 -1.93 -3.84 -1.78
C VAL A 34 -0.52 -3.35 -2.06
N GLU A 35 -0.37 -2.03 -2.20
CA GLU A 35 0.92 -1.34 -2.31
C GLU A 35 1.01 -0.23 -1.28
N ALA A 36 2.15 -0.12 -0.61
CA ALA A 36 2.40 0.89 0.40
C ALA A 36 2.46 2.29 -0.23
N LEU A 37 1.73 3.23 0.36
CA LEU A 37 1.78 4.62 -0.07
C LEU A 37 3.10 5.26 0.37
N PRO A 38 3.69 6.15 -0.44
CA PRO A 38 4.91 6.85 -0.08
C PRO A 38 4.69 7.76 1.13
N ILE A 39 5.71 7.91 1.96
CA ILE A 39 5.74 8.87 3.08
C ILE A 39 6.65 10.03 2.67
N ASP A 40 6.12 11.25 2.71
CA ASP A 40 6.83 12.47 2.28
C ASP A 40 7.45 12.35 0.87
N GLY A 41 6.73 11.71 -0.05
CA GLY A 41 7.17 11.48 -1.43
C GLY A 41 8.24 10.38 -1.59
N LYS A 42 8.63 9.70 -0.51
CA LYS A 42 9.59 8.58 -0.56
C LYS A 42 8.87 7.25 -0.56
N GLU A 43 9.24 6.39 -1.51
CA GLU A 43 8.78 5.00 -1.53
C GLU A 43 9.25 4.27 -0.27
N ILE A 44 8.34 3.49 0.30
CA ILE A 44 8.62 2.65 1.47
C ILE A 44 8.44 1.17 1.11
N ARG A 45 9.18 0.30 1.80
CA ARG A 45 9.12 -1.15 1.63
C ARG A 45 8.87 -1.83 2.97
N PRO A 46 7.65 -1.73 3.52
CA PRO A 46 7.36 -2.13 4.89
C PRO A 46 7.04 -3.63 5.03
N PHE A 47 6.95 -4.35 3.90
CA PHE A 47 6.58 -5.76 3.87
C PHE A 47 7.79 -6.63 3.64
N THR A 48 7.90 -7.71 4.42
CA THR A 48 8.87 -8.77 4.16
C THR A 48 8.22 -9.83 3.28
N GLN A 49 8.76 -10.03 2.08
CA GLN A 49 8.41 -11.15 1.21
C GLN A 49 9.47 -12.24 1.31
N TYR A 50 9.06 -13.50 1.27
CA TYR A 50 9.98 -14.64 1.27
C TYR A 50 10.15 -15.15 -0.16
N THR A 51 11.37 -15.03 -0.67
CA THR A 51 11.75 -15.49 -2.02
C THR A 51 12.71 -16.66 -1.94
N HIS A 52 13.08 -17.25 -3.08
CA HIS A 52 14.12 -18.28 -3.15
C HIS A 52 15.47 -17.83 -2.56
N GLY A 53 15.78 -16.53 -2.62
CA GLY A 53 17.01 -15.96 -2.05
C GLY A 53 16.91 -15.60 -0.57
N GLY A 54 15.79 -15.89 0.09
CA GLY A 54 15.51 -15.49 1.47
C GLY A 54 14.56 -14.29 1.58
N PRO A 55 14.47 -13.68 2.77
CA PRO A 55 13.58 -12.56 3.02
C PRO A 55 14.06 -11.30 2.29
N CYS A 56 13.18 -10.63 1.56
CA CYS A 56 13.42 -9.34 0.93
C CYS A 56 12.32 -8.34 1.31
N GLN A 57 12.66 -7.05 1.30
CA GLN A 57 11.69 -5.98 1.56
C GLN A 57 10.97 -5.59 0.27
N SER A 58 9.65 -5.45 0.33
CA SER A 58 8.79 -5.03 -0.78
C SER A 58 7.82 -3.92 -0.38
N SER A 59 7.39 -3.15 -1.38
CA SER A 59 6.31 -2.16 -1.27
C SER A 59 4.94 -2.80 -1.38
N ASP A 60 4.81 -3.99 -1.96
CA ASP A 60 3.54 -4.69 -2.16
C ASP A 60 3.38 -5.91 -1.25
N ALA A 61 2.13 -6.29 -1.00
CA ALA A 61 1.78 -7.51 -0.30
C ALA A 61 0.39 -8.04 -0.67
N ARG A 62 0.17 -9.35 -0.44
CA ARG A 62 -1.16 -9.95 -0.46
C ARG A 62 -1.69 -10.07 0.96
N ILE A 63 -2.78 -9.38 1.23
CA ILE A 63 -3.33 -9.23 2.59
C ILE A 63 -4.81 -9.60 2.57
N SER A 64 -5.25 -10.38 3.55
CA SER A 64 -6.67 -10.64 3.73
C SER A 64 -7.41 -9.32 3.95
N ILE A 65 -8.55 -9.12 3.29
CA ILE A 65 -9.35 -7.91 3.49
C ILE A 65 -9.74 -7.73 4.96
N ALA A 66 -9.93 -8.84 5.68
CA ALA A 66 -10.26 -8.80 7.11
C ALA A 66 -9.13 -8.22 8.00
N ALA A 67 -7.90 -8.17 7.50
CA ALA A 67 -6.75 -7.58 8.19
C ALA A 67 -6.53 -6.10 7.83
N LEU A 68 -7.25 -5.58 6.84
CA LEU A 68 -7.21 -4.17 6.46
C LEU A 68 -8.15 -3.35 7.35
N LYS A 69 -7.69 -2.16 7.74
CA LYS A 69 -8.42 -1.20 8.58
C LYS A 69 -8.82 0.02 7.75
N ASN A 70 -9.94 0.64 8.11
CA ASN A 70 -10.42 1.91 7.55
C ASN A 70 -10.36 1.97 6.02
N ILE A 71 -10.94 0.97 5.35
CA ILE A 71 -11.02 0.93 3.89
C ILE A 71 -11.89 2.10 3.42
N ALA A 72 -11.28 3.05 2.72
CA ALA A 72 -11.91 4.27 2.24
C ALA A 72 -11.63 4.48 0.75
N ILE A 73 -12.58 5.11 0.06
CA ILE A 73 -12.38 5.56 -1.33
C ILE A 73 -11.71 6.94 -1.26
N ALA A 74 -10.44 7.02 -1.64
CA ALA A 74 -9.76 8.28 -1.86
C ALA A 74 -10.00 8.75 -3.30
N VAL A 75 -10.64 9.90 -3.44
CA VAL A 75 -10.66 10.66 -4.68
C VAL A 75 -9.37 11.47 -4.69
N GLU A 76 -8.57 11.38 -5.76
CA GLU A 76 -7.30 12.12 -5.93
C GLU A 76 -7.42 13.56 -5.41
N LEU A 77 -6.70 13.89 -4.35
CA LEU A 77 -6.23 15.24 -4.13
C LEU A 77 -5.05 15.44 -5.09
N PRO A 78 -5.05 16.50 -5.92
CA PRO A 78 -3.92 16.75 -6.80
C PRO A 78 -2.67 16.84 -5.96
N VAL A 79 -1.72 15.93 -6.20
CA VAL A 79 -0.35 16.06 -5.71
C VAL A 79 0.14 17.37 -6.30
N THR A 80 0.18 18.43 -5.49
CA THR A 80 0.99 19.60 -5.82
C THR A 80 2.41 19.08 -5.97
N LEU A 81 2.86 18.97 -7.22
CA LEU A 81 4.29 18.94 -7.53
C LEU A 81 4.89 20.10 -6.74
N ALA A 82 5.72 19.78 -5.74
CA ALA A 82 6.73 20.70 -5.29
C ALA A 82 7.67 20.89 -6.48
N ALA A 83 7.30 21.79 -7.39
CA ALA A 83 8.18 22.26 -8.43
C ALA A 83 9.32 22.99 -7.73
N GLU A 84 10.50 22.51 -8.06
CA GLU A 84 11.78 22.81 -7.47
C GLU A 84 12.11 24.31 -7.51
N VAL A 85 12.87 24.71 -6.51
CA VAL A 85 13.67 25.93 -6.38
C VAL A 85 14.08 26.54 -7.71
N GLY A 86 13.81 27.84 -7.88
CA GLY A 86 14.35 28.64 -8.97
C GLY A 86 14.29 30.13 -8.65
N SER A 87 15.08 30.57 -7.67
CA SER A 87 15.49 31.97 -7.58
C SER A 87 16.37 32.30 -8.78
N LEU A 88 15.95 33.26 -9.59
CA LEU A 88 16.79 34.16 -10.38
C LEU A 88 16.14 35.54 -10.42
#